data_AF-D9PW17-F1
#
_entry.id   AF-D9PW17-F1
#
_cell.length_a   1.000
_cell.length_b   1.000
_cell.length_c   1.000
_cell.angle_alpha   90.00
_cell.angle_beta   90.00
_cell.angle_gamma   90.00
#
_symmetry.space_group_name_H-M   'P 1'
#
loop_
_entity.id
_entity.type
_entity.pdbx_description
1 polymer ?
#
loop_
_entity_poly.entity_id
_entity_poly.type
_entity_poly.pdbx_seq_one_letter_code
_entity_poly.pdbx_strand_id
1 'polypeptide(L)'
;MDFRGQISAEFLLIVSFIVIIVLVFSSIAGPQSQENSIAAAAREGASSAVAEIAYTNISMKPVKVTKTSITGGSNRTITVYFDTPIPSNYRAFVINRTVESLLGLNGVKPVNSTTVRLGDRTYTVQV
;
A
#
# COMPACT_ATOMS: atom_id res chain seq x y z
N MET A 1 36.63 33.20 28.72
CA MET A 1 35.44 33.05 29.57
C MET A 1 34.47 34.13 29.13
N ASP A 2 33.26 33.91 28.64
CA ASP A 2 32.43 32.73 28.42
C ASP A 2 31.46 33.15 27.30
N PHE A 3 31.66 32.71 26.05
CA PHE A 3 30.58 32.71 25.06
C PHE A 3 29.69 31.50 25.34
N ARG A 4 29.13 31.45 26.55
CA ARG A 4 28.04 30.53 26.86
C ARG A 4 26.82 31.13 26.18
N GLY A 5 26.57 30.66 24.95
CA GLY A 5 25.37 30.96 24.19
C GLY A 5 24.16 30.69 25.07
N GLN A 6 23.62 31.75 25.67
CA GLN A 6 22.39 31.68 26.43
C GLN A 6 21.30 31.51 25.39
N ILE A 7 20.96 30.26 25.07
CA ILE A 7 19.77 29.97 24.28
C ILE A 7 18.61 30.62 25.04
N SER A 8 18.03 31.68 24.44
CA SER A 8 16.86 32.32 25.03
C SER A 8 15.76 31.26 25.14
N ALA A 9 15.00 31.30 26.23
CA ALA A 9 13.84 30.44 26.44
C ALA A 9 12.87 30.52 25.25
N GLU A 10 12.78 31.67 24.58
CA GLU A 10 11.96 31.91 23.39
C GLU A 10 12.43 31.08 22.18
N PHE A 11 13.74 30.99 21.97
CA PHE A 11 14.31 30.19 20.88
C PHE A 11 14.02 28.70 21.10
N LEU A 12 14.21 28.22 22.33
CA LEU A 12 13.93 26.83 22.69
C LEU A 12 12.44 26.51 22.54
N LEU A 13 11.55 27.45 22.90
CA LEU A 13 10.11 27.31 22.78
C LEU A 13 9.66 27.25 21.30
N ILE A 14 10.19 28.13 20.45
CA ILE A 14 9.89 28.14 19.00
C ILE A 14 10.38 26.84 18.33
N VAL A 15 11.63 26.43 18.61
CA VAL A 15 12.18 25.19 18.04
C VAL A 15 11.36 23.97 18.49
N SER A 16 11.00 23.90 19.77
CA SER A 16 10.18 22.80 20.30
C SER A 16 8.81 22.74 19.65
N PHE A 17 8.17 23.91 19.44
CA PHE A 17 6.88 23.99 18.77
C PHE A 17 6.94 23.52 17.31
N ILE A 18 7.97 23.93 16.57
CA ILE A 18 8.19 23.49 15.19
C ILE A 18 8.40 21.97 15.14
N VAL A 19 9.22 21.41 16.03
CA VAL A 19 9.47 19.96 16.08
C VAL A 19 8.18 19.19 16.35
N ILE A 20 7.35 19.64 17.28
CA ILE A 20 6.05 18.99 17.57
C ILE A 20 5.17 18.97 16.32
N ILE A 21 5.06 20.09 15.62
CA ILE A 21 4.26 20.17 14.38
C ILE A 21 4.78 19.17 13.34
N VAL A 22 6.10 19.14 13.10
CA VAL A 22 6.72 18.21 12.14
C VAL A 22 6.44 16.76 12.51
N LEU A 23 6.54 16.40 13.79
CA LEU A 23 6.25 15.04 14.27
C LEU A 23 4.79 14.64 14.05
N VAL A 24 3.84 15.56 14.30
CA VAL A 24 2.40 15.30 14.07
C VAL A 24 2.15 15.01 12.59
N PHE A 25 2.62 15.87 11.68
CA PHE A 25 2.41 15.66 10.25
C PHE A 25 3.13 14.40 9.74
N SER A 26 4.36 14.15 10.20
CA SER A 26 5.12 12.95 9.84
C SER A 26 4.40 11.67 10.27
N SER A 27 3.72 11.69 11.43
CA SER A 27 2.99 10.52 11.94
C SER A 27 1.78 10.13 11.10
N ILE A 28 1.22 11.07 10.32
CA ILE A 28 0.03 10.86 9.48
C ILE A 28 0.42 10.61 8.02
N ALA A 29 1.35 11.42 7.49
CA ALA A 29 1.74 11.36 6.08
C ALA A 29 2.45 10.05 5.72
N GLY A 30 3.31 9.53 6.62
CA GLY A 30 4.04 8.29 6.40
C GLY A 30 3.13 7.08 6.17
N PRO A 31 2.21 6.76 7.11
CA PRO A 31 1.27 5.66 6.94
C PRO A 31 0.36 5.81 5.73
N GLN A 32 -0.12 7.02 5.42
CA GLN A 32 -0.98 7.26 4.26
C GLN A 32 -0.24 7.06 2.94
N SER A 33 1.02 7.51 2.85
CA SER A 33 1.86 7.27 1.69
C SER A 33 2.10 5.78 1.45
N GLN A 34 2.36 5.01 2.51
CA GLN A 34 2.53 3.54 2.41
C GLN A 34 1.24 2.85 1.92
N GLU A 35 0.08 3.25 2.45
CA GLU A 35 -1.20 2.68 2.01
C GLU A 35 -1.50 3.00 0.54
N ASN A 36 -1.17 4.20 0.07
CA ASN A 36 -1.28 4.56 -1.34
C ASN A 36 -0.35 3.73 -2.23
N SER A 37 0.89 3.50 -1.81
CA SER A 37 1.83 2.64 -2.56
C SER A 37 1.35 1.19 -2.65
N ILE A 38 0.83 0.64 -1.55
CA ILE A 38 0.25 -0.71 -1.50
C ILE A 38 -0.98 -0.80 -2.40
N ALA A 39 -1.89 0.18 -2.35
CA ALA A 39 -3.07 0.22 -3.20
C ALA A 39 -2.70 0.34 -4.69
N ALA A 40 -1.68 1.13 -5.02
CA ALA A 40 -1.17 1.30 -6.38
C ALA A 40 -0.55 0.01 -6.91
N ALA A 41 0.35 -0.62 -6.15
CA ALA A 41 0.95 -1.90 -6.53
C ALA A 41 -0.11 -3.01 -6.68
N ALA A 42 -1.07 -3.09 -5.76
CA ALA A 42 -2.17 -4.04 -5.88
C ALA A 42 -3.01 -3.81 -7.15
N ARG A 43 -3.29 -2.54 -7.48
CA ARG A 43 -4.00 -2.17 -8.71
C ARG A 43 -3.19 -2.53 -9.95
N GLU A 44 -1.89 -2.29 -9.94
CA GLU A 44 -0.98 -2.58 -11.04
C GLU A 44 -0.88 -4.09 -11.30
N GLY A 45 -0.60 -4.88 -10.25
CA GLY A 45 -0.52 -6.34 -10.35
C GLY A 45 -1.83 -6.97 -10.82
N ALA A 46 -2.97 -6.51 -10.29
CA ALA A 46 -4.28 -6.98 -10.75
C ALA A 46 -4.57 -6.56 -12.20
N SER A 47 -4.22 -5.33 -12.59
CA SER A 47 -4.43 -4.81 -13.96
C SER A 47 -3.55 -5.54 -14.97
N SER A 48 -2.30 -5.84 -14.61
CA SER A 48 -1.39 -6.64 -15.43
C SER A 48 -1.91 -8.08 -15.59
N ALA A 49 -2.41 -8.69 -14.52
CA ALA A 49 -2.97 -10.03 -14.58
C ALA A 49 -4.18 -10.13 -15.51
N VAL A 50 -5.14 -9.20 -15.41
CA VAL A 50 -6.32 -9.21 -16.30
C VAL A 50 -5.96 -8.87 -17.74
N ALA A 51 -4.94 -8.05 -17.98
CA ALA A 51 -4.42 -7.79 -19.31
C ALA A 51 -3.77 -9.05 -19.93
N GLU A 52 -3.00 -9.81 -19.14
CA GLU A 52 -2.40 -11.08 -19.58
C GLU A 52 -3.47 -12.13 -19.87
N ILE A 53 -4.52 -12.20 -19.06
CA ILE A 53 -5.66 -13.08 -19.31
C ILE A 53 -6.38 -12.68 -20.61
N ALA A 54 -6.62 -11.39 -20.84
CA ALA A 54 -7.26 -10.91 -22.06
C ALA A 54 -6.39 -11.17 -23.31
N TYR A 55 -5.06 -11.17 -23.15
CA TYR A 55 -4.12 -11.50 -24.23
C TYR A 55 -4.12 -13.00 -24.55
N THR A 56 -4.16 -13.85 -23.54
CA THR A 56 -4.11 -15.31 -23.69
C THR A 56 -5.46 -15.93 -24.02
N ASN A 57 -6.57 -15.30 -23.62
CA ASN A 57 -7.93 -15.75 -23.88
C ASN A 57 -8.71 -14.70 -24.69
N ILE A 58 -8.68 -14.87 -26.01
CA ILE A 58 -9.29 -13.97 -26.99
C ILE A 58 -10.83 -13.91 -26.85
N SER A 59 -11.45 -14.92 -26.26
CA SER A 59 -12.90 -14.97 -26.00
C SER A 59 -13.31 -14.24 -24.72
N MET A 60 -12.35 -13.89 -23.85
CA MET A 60 -12.61 -13.14 -22.64
C MET A 60 -12.70 -11.64 -22.96
N LYS A 61 -13.78 -11.00 -22.49
CA LYS A 61 -13.90 -9.55 -22.59
C LYS A 61 -12.82 -8.88 -21.73
N PRO A 62 -12.21 -7.77 -22.17
CA PRO A 62 -11.28 -7.02 -21.36
C PRO A 62 -11.92 -6.59 -20.04
N VAL A 63 -11.28 -6.95 -18.92
CA VAL A 63 -11.70 -6.60 -17.57
C VAL A 63 -10.81 -5.47 -17.07
N LYS A 64 -11.39 -4.48 -16.38
CA LYS A 64 -10.64 -3.35 -15.82
C LYS A 64 -10.78 -3.29 -14.31
N VAL A 65 -9.69 -2.94 -13.63
CA VAL A 65 -9.74 -2.59 -12.20
C VAL A 65 -10.42 -1.24 -12.05
N THR A 66 -11.54 -1.21 -11.33
CA THR A 66 -12.30 0.02 -11.07
C THR A 66 -11.80 0.69 -9.80
N LYS A 67 -11.64 -0.07 -8.72
CA LYS A 67 -11.30 0.44 -7.40
C LYS A 67 -10.38 -0.54 -6.65
N THR A 68 -9.53 0.00 -5.79
CA THR A 68 -8.83 -0.77 -4.76
C THR A 68 -9.20 -0.17 -3.41
N SER A 69 -9.55 -1.01 -2.44
CA SER A 69 -9.89 -0.60 -1.09
C SER A 69 -9.04 -1.35 -0.08
N ILE A 70 -8.55 -0.65 0.94
CA ILE A 70 -7.82 -1.26 2.06
C ILE A 70 -8.68 -1.07 3.31
N THR A 71 -9.07 -2.16 3.95
CA THR A 71 -9.90 -2.15 5.17
C THR A 71 -9.21 -2.92 6.29
N GLY A 72 -9.64 -2.74 7.54
CA GLY A 72 -9.05 -3.40 8.72
C GLY A 72 -8.08 -2.51 9.50
N GLY A 73 -7.45 -3.05 10.55
CA GLY A 73 -6.50 -2.35 11.43
C GLY A 73 -5.06 -2.87 11.27
N SER A 74 -4.60 -3.73 12.17
CA SER A 74 -3.28 -4.39 12.04
C SER A 74 -3.29 -5.48 10.96
N ASN A 75 -4.41 -6.19 10.82
CA ASN A 75 -4.68 -7.08 9.72
C ASN A 75 -5.57 -6.35 8.72
N ARG A 76 -4.98 -6.00 7.57
CA ARG A 76 -5.60 -5.26 6.48
C ARG A 76 -6.03 -6.21 5.38
N THR A 77 -7.17 -5.93 4.76
CA THR A 77 -7.64 -6.62 3.57
C THR A 77 -7.60 -5.65 2.40
N ILE A 78 -6.89 -6.03 1.33
CA ILE A 78 -6.87 -5.32 0.06
C ILE A 78 -7.93 -5.95 -0.82
N THR A 79 -9.02 -5.22 -1.08
CA THR A 79 -10.07 -5.64 -2.00
C THR A 79 -9.89 -4.91 -3.33
N VAL A 80 -9.65 -5.66 -4.40
CA VAL A 80 -9.59 -5.14 -5.76
C VAL A 80 -10.94 -5.38 -6.43
N TYR A 81 -11.55 -4.32 -6.94
CA TYR A 81 -12.83 -4.35 -7.62
C TYR A 81 -12.62 -4.26 -9.12
N PHE A 82 -13.37 -5.07 -9.85
CA PHE A 82 -13.37 -5.13 -11.30
C PHE A 82 -14.70 -4.63 -11.86
N ASP A 83 -14.70 -4.17 -13.10
CA ASP A 83 -15.92 -3.80 -13.82
C ASP A 83 -16.82 -5.01 -14.12
N THR A 84 -16.20 -6.18 -14.26
CA THR A 84 -16.88 -7.46 -14.45
C THR A 84 -16.27 -8.53 -13.53
N PRO A 85 -17.08 -9.47 -13.00
CA PRO A 85 -16.58 -10.51 -12.11
C PRO A 85 -15.52 -11.38 -12.80
N ILE A 86 -14.40 -11.62 -12.13
CA ILE A 86 -13.36 -12.51 -12.66
C ILE A 86 -13.82 -13.97 -12.54
N PRO A 87 -13.74 -14.76 -13.63
CA PRO A 87 -14.00 -16.19 -13.61
C PRO A 87 -13.17 -16.90 -12.54
N SER A 88 -13.76 -17.88 -11.85
CA SER A 88 -13.14 -18.57 -10.70
C SER A 88 -11.78 -19.19 -11.02
N ASN A 89 -11.59 -19.68 -12.25
CA ASN A 89 -10.33 -20.28 -12.73
C ASN A 89 -9.17 -19.26 -12.82
N TYR A 90 -9.47 -17.96 -12.94
CA TYR A 90 -8.45 -16.91 -13.03
C TYR A 90 -8.19 -16.18 -11.71
N ARG A 91 -9.03 -16.36 -10.69
CA ARG A 91 -8.89 -15.64 -9.41
C ARG A 91 -7.55 -15.88 -8.73
N ALA A 92 -7.10 -17.14 -8.67
CA ALA A 92 -5.82 -17.48 -8.06
C ALA A 92 -4.64 -16.83 -8.79
N PHE A 93 -4.70 -16.77 -10.12
CA PHE A 93 -3.67 -16.12 -10.94
C PHE A 93 -3.63 -14.61 -10.67
N VAL A 94 -4.78 -13.95 -10.63
CA VAL A 94 -4.87 -12.51 -10.35
C VAL A 94 -4.36 -12.20 -8.95
N ILE A 95 -4.73 -13.00 -7.94
CA ILE A 95 -4.22 -12.83 -6.58
C ILE A 95 -2.70 -13.01 -6.55
N ASN A 96 -2.16 -14.06 -7.20
CA ASN A 96 -0.72 -14.29 -7.21
C ASN A 96 0.04 -13.12 -7.87
N ARG A 97 -0.41 -12.63 -9.03
CA ARG A 97 0.22 -11.47 -9.67
C ARG A 97 0.10 -10.18 -8.85
N THR A 98 -1.01 -10.01 -8.16
CA THR A 98 -1.21 -8.89 -7.24
C THR A 98 -0.21 -8.98 -6.07
N VAL A 99 -0.02 -10.16 -5.48
CA VAL A 99 0.97 -10.40 -4.43
C VAL A 99 2.39 -10.18 -4.93
N GLU A 100 2.73 -10.67 -6.13
CA GLU A 100 4.06 -10.45 -6.73
C GLU A 100 4.36 -8.96 -6.97
N SER A 101 3.37 -8.17 -7.40
CA SER A 101 3.52 -6.72 -7.51
C SER A 101 3.75 -6.06 -6.15
N LEU A 102 3.04 -6.51 -5.11
CA LEU A 102 3.25 -6.03 -3.74
C LEU A 102 4.65 -6.37 -3.20
N LEU A 103 5.20 -7.53 -3.56
CA LEU A 103 6.56 -7.93 -3.19
C LEU A 103 7.66 -7.08 -3.85
N GLY A 104 7.32 -6.35 -4.92
CA GLY A 104 8.21 -5.36 -5.53
C GLY A 104 8.42 -4.10 -4.69
N LEU A 105 7.59 -3.87 -3.67
CA LEU A 105 7.73 -2.74 -2.76
C LEU A 105 8.79 -3.02 -1.69
N ASN A 106 9.58 -2.00 -1.36
CA ASN A 106 10.64 -2.12 -0.36
C ASN A 106 10.05 -2.43 1.04
N GLY A 107 10.62 -3.41 1.73
CA GLY A 107 10.22 -3.80 3.08
C GLY A 107 9.03 -4.76 3.16
N VAL A 108 8.40 -5.12 2.03
CA VAL A 108 7.31 -6.10 1.99
C VAL A 108 7.89 -7.53 2.04
N LYS A 109 7.29 -8.39 2.86
CA LYS A 109 7.69 -9.79 3.02
C LYS A 109 6.50 -10.72 2.76
N PRO A 110 6.69 -11.86 2.07
CA PRO A 110 5.63 -12.83 1.90
C PRO A 110 5.31 -13.52 3.23
N VAL A 111 4.02 -13.76 3.48
CA VAL A 111 3.55 -14.60 4.60
C VAL A 111 2.95 -15.90 4.05
N ASN A 112 2.12 -15.79 3.02
CA ASN A 112 1.56 -16.92 2.28
C ASN A 112 1.19 -16.46 0.85
N SER A 113 0.51 -17.32 0.08
CA SER A 113 0.14 -17.06 -1.33
C SER A 113 -0.85 -15.90 -1.56
N THR A 114 -1.50 -15.40 -0.51
CA THR A 114 -2.47 -14.30 -0.59
C THR A 114 -2.14 -13.14 0.34
N THR A 115 -1.11 -13.29 1.18
CA THR A 115 -0.85 -12.41 2.33
C THR A 115 0.60 -11.97 2.37
N VAL A 116 0.81 -10.67 2.53
CA VAL A 116 2.12 -10.03 2.68
C VAL A 116 2.18 -9.21 3.96
N ARG A 117 3.38 -8.93 4.45
CA ARG A 117 3.61 -8.13 5.66
C ARG A 117 4.52 -6.94 5.34
N LEU A 118 4.17 -5.78 5.87
CA LEU A 118 4.99 -4.56 5.82
C LEU A 118 5.04 -3.96 7.24
N GLY A 119 6.23 -3.96 7.84
CA GLY A 119 6.39 -3.58 9.27
C GLY A 119 5.52 -4.45 10.18
N ASP A 120 4.70 -3.80 11.01
CA ASP A 120 3.78 -4.45 11.95
C ASP A 120 2.39 -4.74 11.37
N ARG A 121 2.19 -4.50 10.05
CA ARG A 121 0.89 -4.65 9.39
C ARG A 121 0.92 -5.82 8.41
N THR A 122 -0.17 -6.58 8.41
CA THR A 122 -0.38 -7.70 7.49
C THR A 122 -1.44 -7.33 6.47
N TYR A 123 -1.26 -7.67 5.20
CA TYR A 123 -2.16 -7.34 4.10
C TYR A 123 -2.57 -8.62 3.36
N THR A 124 -3.86 -8.93 3.35
CA THR A 124 -4.43 -10.06 2.60
C THR A 124 -5.15 -9.55 1.35
N VAL A 125 -4.79 -10.10 0.19
CA VAL A 125 -5.38 -9.74 -1.11
C VAL A 125 -6.67 -10.52 -1.36
N GLN A 126 -7.70 -9.81 -1.82
CA GLN A 126 -9.00 -10.34 -2.23
C GLN A 126 -9.46 -9.65 -3.53
N VAL A 127 -10.11 -10.44 -4.40
CA VAL A 127 -10.58 -10.05 -5.74
C VAL A 127 -12.01 -10.51 -5.97
#